data_AF-A0A432QCI4-F1
#
_entry.id   AF-A0A432QCI4-F1
#
_cell.length_a   1.000
_cell.length_b   1.000
_cell.length_c   1.000
_cell.angle_alpha   90.00
_cell.angle_beta   90.00
_cell.angle_gamma   90.00
#
_symmetry.space_group_name_H-M   'P 1'
#
loop_
_entity.id
_entity.type
_entity.pdbx_description
1 polymer ?
#
loop_
_entity_poly.entity_id
_entity_poly.type
_entity_poly.pdbx_seq_one_letter_code
_entity_poly.pdbx_strand_id
1 'polypeptide(L)' 'MSVAFLGRPEKIKVRIPAGVKEGQKLRLPGMGPLGPDGRRRDLYLKIKFEPHPLFNFQGQDLWPRPVPQD' A
#
# COMPACT_ATOMS: atom_id res chain seq x y z
N MET A 1 -6.25 -18.15 -21.20
CA MET A 1 -4.78 -18.00 -21.14
C MET A 1 -4.41 -17.67 -19.70
N SER A 2 -3.69 -18.55 -19.02
CA SER A 2 -3.32 -18.37 -17.61
C SER A 2 -1.82 -18.12 -17.56
N VAL A 3 -1.39 -16.88 -17.28
CA VAL A 3 0.02 -16.62 -16.96
C VAL A 3 0.22 -17.04 -15.51
N ALA A 4 0.84 -18.20 -15.30
CA ALA A 4 1.28 -18.62 -13.98
C ALA A 4 2.42 -17.68 -13.53
N PHE A 5 2.22 -17.01 -12.41
CA PHE A 5 3.31 -16.29 -11.73
C PHE A 5 4.27 -17.34 -11.16
N LEU A 6 5.31 -17.70 -11.91
CA LEU A 6 6.35 -18.67 -11.50
C LEU A 6 7.35 -18.10 -10.46
N GLY A 7 6.97 -17.04 -9.75
CA GLY A 7 7.82 -16.39 -8.77
C GLY A 7 7.77 -17.10 -7.41
N ARG A 8 8.93 -17.40 -6.83
CA ARG A 8 9.01 -17.78 -5.41
C ARG A 8 8.56 -16.58 -4.55
N PRO A 9 7.88 -16.79 -3.42
CA PRO A 9 7.53 -15.70 -2.52
C PRO A 9 8.80 -14.98 -2.05
N GLU A 10 8.85 -13.67 -2.25
CA GLU A 10 9.96 -12.80 -1.88
C GLU A 10 9.53 -11.89 -0.70
N LYS A 11 10.37 -11.80 0.33
CA LYS A 11 10.13 -10.87 1.45
C LYS A 11 10.76 -9.52 1.12
N ILE A 12 9.92 -8.50 0.95
CA ILE A 12 10.37 -7.13 0.67
C ILE A 12 10.24 -6.30 1.95
N LYS A 13 11.34 -5.72 2.42
CA LYS A 13 11.31 -4.73 3.51
C LYS A 13 10.98 -3.37 2.93
N VAL A 14 9.94 -2.74 3.46
CA VAL A 14 9.48 -1.42 3.02
C VAL A 14 9.39 -0.50 4.22
N ARG A 15 9.90 0.73 4.06
CA ARG A 15 9.67 1.82 5.03
C ARG A 15 8.46 2.61 4.58
N ILE A 16 7.47 2.75 5.45
CA ILE A 16 6.36 3.67 5.24
C ILE A 16 6.82 5.07 5.68
N PRO A 17 6.87 6.06 4.78
CA PRO A 17 7.22 7.43 5.16
C PRO A 17 6.20 8.03 6.13
N ALA A 18 6.65 8.93 7.00
CA ALA A 18 5.72 9.73 7.80
C ALA A 18 4.86 10.62 6.89
N GLY A 19 3.60 10.83 7.26
CA GLY A 19 2.69 11.70 6.52
C GLY A 19 2.15 11.13 5.20
N VAL A 20 2.23 9.80 4.99
CA VAL A 20 1.52 9.17 3.88
C VAL A 20 0.01 9.43 3.98
N LYS A 21 -0.67 9.49 2.84
CA LYS A 21 -2.11 9.73 2.75
C LYS A 21 -2.85 8.46 2.33
N GLU A 22 -4.14 8.39 2.68
CA GLU A 22 -5.04 7.35 2.17
C GLU A 22 -4.98 7.31 0.63
N GLY A 23 -4.84 6.10 0.08
CA GLY A 23 -4.77 5.90 -1.36
C GLY A 23 -3.44 6.29 -2.03
N GLN A 24 -2.47 6.85 -1.28
CA GLN A 24 -1.15 7.18 -1.82
C GLN A 24 -0.47 5.93 -2.39
N LYS A 25 0.22 6.10 -3.53
CA LYS A 25 1.02 5.04 -4.16
C LYS A 25 2.49 5.17 -3.75
N LEU A 26 3.05 4.12 -3.17
CA LEU A 26 4.49 4.00 -2.92
C LEU A 26 5.12 3.13 -4.00
N ARG A 27 6.11 3.67 -4.72
CA ARG A 27 6.87 2.97 -5.76
C ARG A 27 8.07 2.27 -5.15
N LEU A 28 8.23 0.99 -5.47
CA LEU A 28 9.38 0.16 -5.11
C LEU A 28 10.10 -0.25 -6.40
N PRO A 29 11.17 0.47 -6.78
CA PRO A 29 11.81 0.29 -8.08
C PRO A 29 12.44 -1.10 -8.21
N GLY A 30 12.20 -1.77 -9.33
CA GLY A 30 12.78 -3.09 -9.64
C GLY A 30 12.31 -4.25 -8.74
N MET A 31 11.34 -4.02 -7.85
CA MET A 31 10.78 -5.06 -6.95
C MET A 31 9.56 -5.78 -7.55
N GLY A 32 9.19 -5.43 -8.76
CA GLY A 32 8.10 -6.06 -9.49
C GLY A 32 8.53 -7.32 -10.25
N PRO A 33 7.61 -7.85 -11.06
CA PRO A 33 7.83 -9.10 -11.79
C PRO A 33 8.89 -8.94 -12.88
N LEU A 34 9.59 -10.03 -13.18
CA LEU A 34 10.49 -10.10 -14.32
C LEU A 34 9.66 -10.09 -15.62
N GLY A 35 9.94 -9.13 -16.51
CA GLY A 35 9.35 -9.07 -17.83
C GLY A 35 9.99 -10.05 -18.82
N PRO A 36 9.36 -10.29 -19.98
CA PRO A 36 9.93 -11.11 -21.05
C PRO A 36 11.25 -10.57 -21.61
N ASP A 37 11.51 -9.27 -21.42
CA ASP A 37 12.74 -8.56 -21.77
C ASP A 37 13.86 -8.74 -20.74
N GLY A 38 13.64 -9.56 -19.70
CA GLY A 38 14.60 -9.80 -18.63
C GLY A 38 14.74 -8.65 -17.64
N ARG A 39 13.90 -7.60 -17.72
CA ARG A 39 13.94 -6.46 -16.79
C ARG A 39 12.86 -6.62 -15.72
N ARG A 40 13.21 -6.33 -14.46
CA ARG A 40 12.19 -6.25 -13.40
C ARG A 40 11.38 -4.98 -13.55
N ARG A 41 10.06 -5.11 -13.46
CA ARG A 41 9.16 -3.96 -13.34
C ARG A 41 9.19 -3.41 -11.91
N ASP A 42 8.51 -2.30 -11.69
CA ASP A 42 8.34 -1.76 -10.36
C ASP A 42 7.14 -2.37 -9.66
N LEU A 43 7.22 -2.46 -8.34
CA LEU A 43 6.09 -2.78 -7.48
C LEU A 43 5.49 -1.49 -6.95
N TYR A 44 4.17 -1.37 -6.97
CA TYR A 44 3.44 -0.25 -6.39
C TYR A 44 2.58 -0.76 -5.23
N LEU A 45 2.73 -0.13 -4.07
CA LEU A 45 1.83 -0.34 -2.93
C LEU A 45 0.82 0.80 -2.89
N LYS A 46 -0.47 0.47 -2.73
CA LYS A 46 -1.51 1.45 -2.42
C LYS A 46 -1.74 1.45 -0.92
N ILE A 47 -1.50 2.58 -0.27
CA ILE A 47 -1.73 2.74 1.16
C ILE A 47 -3.24 2.75 1.42
N LYS A 48 -3.67 1.95 2.38
CA LYS A 48 -5.03 1.93 2.92
C LYS A 48 -4.92 1.99 4.44
N PHE A 49 -5.62 2.92 5.04
CA PHE A 49 -5.74 3.09 6.47
C PHE A 49 -6.84 2.16 6.95
N GLU A 50 -6.51 1.42 7.99
CA GLU A 50 -7.53 0.66 8.71
C GLU A 50 -8.39 1.64 9.52
N PRO A 51 -9.72 1.47 9.53
CA PRO A 51 -10.59 2.29 10.35
C PRO A 51 -10.16 2.24 11.82
N HIS A 52 -9.90 3.41 12.42
CA HIS A 52 -9.60 3.49 13.84
C HIS A 52 -10.90 3.64 14.64
N PRO A 53 -11.06 2.97 15.81
CA PRO A 53 -12.31 3.04 16.57
C PRO A 53 -12.63 4.45 17.10
N LEU A 54 -11.60 5.23 17.42
CA LEU A 54 -11.76 6.54 18.04
C LEU A 54 -11.55 7.73 17.09
N PHE A 55 -10.96 7.49 15.90
CA PHE A 55 -10.52 8.58 15.03
C PHE A 55 -10.87 8.34 13.58
N ASN A 56 -11.15 9.41 12.88
CA ASN A 56 -11.24 9.47 11.43
C ASN A 56 -10.13 10.38 10.91
N PHE A 57 -9.49 9.98 9.82
CA PHE A 57 -8.56 10.85 9.11
C PHE A 57 -9.34 11.76 8.15
N GLN A 58 -9.14 13.06 8.24
CA GLN A 58 -9.60 14.03 7.23
C GLN A 58 -8.38 14.82 6.74
N GLY A 59 -7.93 14.52 5.51
CA GLY A 59 -6.72 15.13 4.97
C GLY A 59 -5.48 14.76 5.78
N GLN A 60 -4.93 15.73 6.52
CA GLN A 60 -3.76 15.54 7.40
C GLN A 60 -4.15 15.54 8.89
N ASP A 61 -5.43 15.70 9.20
CA ASP A 61 -5.93 15.87 10.55
C ASP A 61 -6.65 14.61 11.06
N LEU A 62 -6.60 14.42 12.38
CA LEU A 62 -7.36 13.41 13.09
C LEU A 62 -8.57 14.04 13.75
N TRP A 63 -9.75 13.51 13.45
CA TRP A 63 -11.00 13.93 14.05
C TRP A 63 -11.53 12.81 14.95
N PRO A 64 -12.06 13.11 16.15
CA PRO A 64 -12.79 12.13 16.93
C PRO A 64 -13.89 11.50 16.06
N ARG A 65 -13.99 10.19 16.11
CA ARG A 65 -15.12 9.49 15.49
C ARG A 65 -16.37 9.79 16.34
N PRO A 66 -17.47 10.27 15.73
CA PRO A 66 -18.74 10.36 16.44
C PRO A 66 -19.10 8.98 16.97
N VAL A 67 -19.20 8.84 18.28
CA VAL A 67 -19.76 7.64 18.90
C VAL A 67 -21.25 7.74 18.64
N PRO A 68 -21.88 6.77 17.94
CA PRO A 68 -23.33 6.71 17.86
C PRO A 68 -23.90 6.78 19.29
N GLN A 69 -24.85 7.69 19.52
CA GLN A 69 -25.58 7.81 20.78
C GLN A 69 -26.90 7.05 20.63
N ASP A 70 -26.81 5.74 20.61
CA ASP A 70 -27.95 4.83 20.79
C ASP A 70 -28.28 4.63 22.28
#